data_AF-A0A800CGW1-F1
#
_entry.id   AF-A0A800CGW1-F1
#
_cell.length_a   1.000
_cell.length_b   1.000
_cell.length_c   1.000
_cell.angle_alpha   90.00
_cell.angle_beta   90.00
_cell.angle_gamma   90.00
#
_symmetry.space_group_name_H-M   'P 1'
#
loop_
_entity.id
_entity.type
_entity.pdbx_description
1 polymer ?
#
loop_
_entity_poly.entity_id
_entity_poly.type
_entity_poly.pdbx_seq_one_letter_code
_entity_poly.pdbx_strand_id
1 'polypeptide(L)' 'AVITYIFTMLFAVVATFIGVLWEIDVPGFEKKYYDRQVTSGKLAVVVESLPAEQGEAAVAAMASHGGQDIRRPEKMTL' A
#
# COMPACT_ATOMS: atom_id res chain seq x y z
N ALA A 1 11.64 9.26 40.21
CA ALA A 1 11.78 8.02 39.40
C ALA A 1 10.56 7.75 38.52
N VAL A 2 9.33 7.78 39.05
CA VAL A 2 8.10 7.46 38.29
C VAL A 2 7.86 8.39 37.08
N ILE A 3 8.07 9.69 37.24
CA ILE A 3 7.84 10.68 36.19
C ILE A 3 8.74 10.39 34.97
N THR A 4 10.05 10.20 35.20
CA THR A 4 11.02 9.87 34.14
C THR A 4 10.64 8.60 33.41
N TYR A 5 10.23 7.55 34.14
CA TYR A 5 9.78 6.29 33.55
C TYR A 5 8.59 6.48 32.61
N ILE A 6 7.57 7.23 33.04
CA ILE A 6 6.38 7.51 32.21
C ILE A 6 6.78 8.27 30.95
N PHE A 7 7.65 9.27 31.06
CA PHE A 7 8.12 10.02 29.89
C PHE A 7 8.94 9.17 28.92
N THR A 8 9.80 8.27 29.43
CA THR A 8 10.56 7.36 28.57
C THR A 8 9.64 6.39 27.84
N MET A 9 8.63 5.82 28.52
CA MET A 9 7.63 4.97 27.87
C MET A 9 6.86 5.73 26.79
N LEU A 10 6.35 6.92 27.11
CA LEU A 10 5.61 7.75 26.16
C LEU A 10 6.49 8.10 24.95
N PHE A 11 7.74 8.50 25.18
CA PHE A 11 8.69 8.81 24.13
C PHE A 11 8.94 7.60 23.23
N ALA A 12 9.16 6.42 23.80
CA ALA A 12 9.36 5.19 23.02
C ALA A 12 8.15 4.89 22.14
N VAL A 13 6.94 4.95 22.70
CA VAL A 13 5.70 4.70 21.95
C VAL A 13 5.55 5.70 20.80
N VAL A 14 5.70 6.99 21.08
CA VAL A 14 5.57 8.06 20.06
C VAL A 14 6.65 7.92 18.99
N ALA A 15 7.90 7.66 19.36
CA ALA A 15 9.00 7.47 18.43
C ALA A 15 8.79 6.26 17.52
N THR A 16 8.27 5.15 18.05
CA THR A 16 7.93 3.96 17.24
C THR A 16 6.85 4.30 16.22
N PHE A 17 5.77 4.97 16.62
CA PHE A 17 4.71 5.35 15.68
C PHE A 17 5.23 6.30 14.61
N ILE A 18 5.98 7.34 14.97
CA ILE A 18 6.55 8.29 14.00
C ILE A 18 7.50 7.58 13.04
N GLY A 19 8.38 6.72 13.56
CA GLY A 19 9.33 5.97 12.74
C GLY A 19 8.61 5.06 11.73
N VAL A 20 7.58 4.33 12.18
CA VAL A 20 6.77 3.50 11.27
C VAL A 20 6.06 4.35 10.22
N LEU A 21 5.43 5.47 10.62
CA LEU A 21 4.71 6.34 9.69
C LEU A 21 5.63 6.90 8.59
N TRP A 22 6.87 7.27 8.93
CA TRP A 22 7.86 7.67 7.93
C TRP A 22 8.29 6.52 7.02
N GLU A 23 8.49 5.32 7.56
CA GLU A 23 8.89 4.15 6.77
C GLU A 23 7.82 3.76 5.74
N ILE A 24 6.54 3.89 6.08
CA ILE A 24 5.42 3.53 5.18
C ILE A 24 4.92 4.70 4.32
N ASP A 25 5.67 5.82 4.30
CA ASP A 25 5.32 7.05 3.60
C ASP A 25 3.89 7.52 3.91
N VAL A 26 3.62 7.76 5.19
CA VAL A 26 2.36 8.33 5.69
C VAL A 26 2.67 9.67 6.39
N PRO A 27 1.99 10.79 6.00
CA PRO A 27 0.87 10.88 5.06
C PRO A 27 1.33 11.01 3.60
N GLY A 28 1.28 9.93 2.84
CA GLY A 28 1.53 9.96 1.40
C GLY A 28 0.42 10.75 0.71
N PHE A 29 0.81 11.80 0.00
CA PHE A 29 -0.11 12.69 -0.74
C PHE A 29 -0.51 12.13 -2.11
N GLU A 30 -0.02 10.95 -2.47
CA GLU A 30 -0.30 10.29 -3.74
C GLU A 30 -1.62 9.51 -3.70
N LYS A 31 -2.28 9.42 -4.86
CA LYS A 31 -3.57 8.73 -5.02
C LYS A 31 -3.36 7.21 -4.93
N LYS A 32 -3.39 6.66 -3.72
CA LYS A 32 -3.32 5.20 -3.50
C LYS A 32 -4.61 4.52 -4.01
N TYR A 33 -4.45 3.39 -4.68
CA TYR A 33 -5.57 2.59 -5.17
C TYR A 33 -6.13 1.70 -4.06
N TYR A 34 -7.43 1.79 -3.81
CA TYR A 34 -8.11 0.99 -2.80
C TYR A 34 -9.12 0.06 -3.47
N ASP A 35 -9.06 -1.24 -3.13
CA ASP A 35 -10.02 -2.25 -3.54
C ASP A 35 -10.52 -3.04 -2.32
N ARG A 36 -11.85 -3.15 -2.16
CA ARG A 36 -12.51 -3.91 -1.08
C ARG A 36 -12.22 -5.42 -1.15
N GLN A 37 -11.82 -5.92 -2.31
CA GLN A 37 -11.39 -7.31 -2.45
C GLN A 37 -10.13 -7.59 -1.63
N VAL A 38 -9.26 -6.59 -1.47
CA VAL A 38 -8.05 -6.72 -0.64
C VAL A 38 -8.42 -6.83 0.83
N THR A 39 -9.33 -5.98 1.30
CA THR A 39 -9.76 -6.00 2.70
C THR A 39 -10.60 -7.23 3.06
N SER A 40 -11.19 -7.91 2.07
CA SER A 40 -11.91 -9.18 2.25
C SER A 40 -11.01 -10.43 2.17
N GLY A 41 -9.69 -10.26 2.08
CA GLY A 41 -8.72 -11.34 2.19
C GLY A 41 -8.10 -11.80 0.88
N LYS A 42 -8.32 -11.08 -0.24
CA LYS A 42 -7.57 -11.32 -1.48
C LYS A 42 -6.25 -10.53 -1.48
N LEU A 43 -5.28 -11.01 -2.26
CA LEU A 43 -4.04 -10.29 -2.52
C LEU A 43 -4.19 -9.45 -3.79
N ALA A 44 -3.71 -8.20 -3.75
CA ALA A 44 -3.57 -7.36 -4.94
C ALA A 44 -2.11 -7.19 -5.32
N VAL A 45 -1.85 -7.12 -6.61
CA VAL A 45 -0.55 -6.77 -7.20
C VAL A 45 -0.78 -5.56 -8.08
N VAL A 46 -0.01 -4.50 -7.85
CA VAL A 46 -0.05 -3.27 -8.64
C VAL A 46 1.28 -3.12 -9.33
N VAL A 47 1.26 -2.83 -10.63
CA VAL A 47 2.45 -2.53 -11.42
C VAL A 47 2.35 -1.07 -11.85
N GLU A 48 3.26 -0.26 -11.34
CA GLU A 48 3.32 1.17 -11.62
C GLU A 48 4.33 1.48 -12.74
N SER A 49 4.23 2.67 -13.34
CA SER A 49 5.20 3.19 -14.31
C SER A 49 5.42 2.32 -15.56
N LEU A 50 4.38 1.60 -15.99
CA LEU A 50 4.38 0.85 -17.25
C LEU A 50 4.26 1.81 -18.45
N PRO A 51 5.14 1.69 -19.48
CA PRO A 51 4.92 2.34 -20.76
C PRO A 51 3.56 1.95 -21.35
N ALA A 52 2.86 2.90 -21.98
CA ALA A 52 1.50 2.67 -22.49
C ALA A 52 1.41 1.46 -23.44
N GLU A 53 2.48 1.21 -24.20
CA GLU A 53 2.61 0.10 -25.15
C GLU A 53 2.72 -1.28 -24.47
N GLN A 54 3.13 -1.34 -23.20
CA GLN A 54 3.33 -2.58 -22.45
C GLN A 54 2.13 -2.97 -21.60
N GLY A 55 1.06 -2.16 -21.59
CA GLY A 55 -0.12 -2.42 -20.77
C GLY A 55 -0.77 -3.77 -21.11
N GLU A 56 -0.87 -4.13 -22.39
CA GLU A 56 -1.45 -5.42 -22.81
C GLU A 56 -0.54 -6.60 -22.47
N ALA A 57 0.77 -6.45 -22.62
CA ALA A 57 1.74 -7.46 -22.23
C ALA A 57 1.72 -7.72 -20.72
N ALA A 58 1.59 -6.68 -19.90
CA ALA A 58 1.45 -6.81 -18.44
C ALA A 58 0.17 -7.54 -18.06
N VAL A 59 -0.96 -7.24 -18.73
CA VAL A 59 -2.22 -7.97 -18.53
C VAL A 59 -2.07 -9.45 -18.90
N ALA A 60 -1.47 -9.74 -20.05
CA ALA A 60 -1.23 -11.11 -20.50
C ALA A 60 -0.32 -11.89 -19.54
N ALA A 61 0.74 -11.26 -19.03
CA ALA A 61 1.64 -11.87 -18.04
C ALA A 61 0.94 -12.12 -16.70
N MET A 62 0.14 -11.17 -16.21
CA MET A 62 -0.64 -11.39 -14.99
C MET A 62 -1.66 -12.53 -15.18
N ALA A 63 -2.30 -12.60 -16.35
CA ALA A 63 -3.26 -13.65 -16.66
C ALA A 63 -2.61 -15.04 -16.74
N SER A 64 -1.42 -15.14 -17.35
CA SER A 64 -0.70 -16.42 -17.47
C SER A 64 -0.23 -16.97 -16.11
N HIS A 65 -0.03 -16.10 -15.13
CA HIS A 65 0.35 -16.47 -13.76
C HIS A 65 -0.83 -16.63 -12.80
N GLY A 66 -2.07 -16.68 -13.31
CA GLY A 66 -3.27 -16.93 -12.49
C GLY A 66 -3.86 -15.68 -11.83
N GLY A 67 -3.49 -14.49 -12.30
CA GLY A 67 -4.10 -13.23 -11.88
C GLY A 67 -5.61 -13.24 -12.13
N GLN A 68 -6.38 -13.07 -11.07
CA GLN A 68 -7.83 -12.94 -11.15
C GLN A 68 -8.19 -11.46 -11.19
N ASP A 69 -9.18 -11.10 -12.01
CA ASP A 69 -9.77 -9.76 -12.03
C ASP A 69 -8.77 -8.62 -12.35
N ILE A 70 -8.00 -8.80 -13.43
CA ILE A 70 -6.95 -7.87 -13.87
C ILE A 70 -7.58 -6.61 -14.49
N ARG A 71 -7.45 -5.48 -13.82
CA ARG A 71 -8.03 -4.20 -14.23
C ARG A 71 -7.00 -3.06 -14.15
N ARG A 72 -7.26 -1.99 -14.90
CA ARG A 72 -6.48 -0.74 -14.78
C ARG A 72 -6.96 0.04 -13.56
N PRO A 73 -6.10 0.30 -12.56
CA PRO A 73 -6.52 0.91 -11.29
C PRO A 73 -7.16 2.29 -11.45
N GLU A 74 -6.68 3.08 -12.41
CA GLU A 74 -7.19 4.40 -12.79
C GLU A 74 -8.66 4.42 -13.25
N LYS A 75 -9.20 3.28 -13.70
CA LYS A 75 -10.59 3.13 -14.16
C LYS A 75 -11.52 2.56 -13.08
N MET A 76 -11.00 2.27 -11.88
CA MET A 76 -11.79 1.74 -10.78
C MET A 76 -12.43 2.91 -10.03
N THR A 77 -13.76 3.02 -10.14
CA THR A 77 -14.55 3.90 -9.28
C THR A 77 -14.73 3.23 -7.92
N LEU A 78 -14.37 3.93 -6.83
CA LEU A 78 -14.49 3.48 -5.44
C LEU A 78 -15.92 3.09 -5.03
#